data_AF-A0A7S2NKL8-F1
#
_entry.id   AF-A0A7S2NKL8-F1
#
_cell.length_a   1.000
_cell.length_b   1.000
_cell.length_c   1.000
_cell.angle_alpha   90.00
_cell.angle_beta   90.00
_cell.angle_gamma   90.00
#
_symmetry.space_group_name_H-M   'P 1'
#
loop_
_entity.id
_entity.type
_entity.pdbx_description
1 polymer ?
#
loop_
_entity_poly.entity_id
_entity_poly.type
_entity_poly.pdbx_seq_one_letter_code
_entity_poly.pdbx_strand_id
1 'polypeptide(L)'
;AWCCVFANPQTLDISALLSSPSSSPFAVALRSSSCVMVVPNQHVSIYTRLWCVYEAHLAVEQGIVVSTAASPVGRIWQRSFLIGAVLLAFGIGEGVFLPPSSEGRYVLSIVQMGLMVVSRLYPRSSRANLVVNALGVHICGVDWSAAKFTLASSPWDPVALALLYFPANEFDRLRLAQDLEDAERLQCGYAGAAEAQASVQADKDQIMGQIGHTVPYVDDSINVLICTGMSTPTLRSLAAHGFDMRRARDFRYSLAAFAIQSWVGVGLVSVGIHGLASLFFWSGALACLWLVIQADMDERAFIMSAIGKLQVFDSVWRIIFYVGCRCAPDVVHLASWIYAMQHLECVLVYMAVWLAVLLAMTGRRQVAHVPCVGLFLAHGRQMSAEDWAGPGDLELQQTDATGGRTEALASAHVPRESALG
;
A
#
# COMPACT_ATOMS: atom_id res chain seq x y z
N ALA A 1 -12.83 -5.18 20.61
CA ALA A 1 -11.40 -5.09 20.28
C ALA A 1 -10.61 -5.01 21.59
N TRP A 2 -9.47 -5.68 21.67
CA TRP A 2 -8.47 -5.50 22.72
C TRP A 2 -7.44 -4.47 22.25
N CYS A 3 -7.09 -3.49 23.09
CA CYS A 3 -6.10 -2.48 22.75
C CYS A 3 -4.80 -2.78 23.50
N CYS A 4 -3.78 -3.25 22.79
CA CYS A 4 -2.44 -3.45 23.33
C CYS A 4 -1.73 -2.09 23.43
N VAL A 5 -2.00 -1.37 24.53
CA VAL A 5 -1.57 0.01 24.74
C VAL A 5 -1.16 0.24 26.19
N PHE A 6 0.12 0.07 26.54
CA PHE A 6 0.60 0.37 27.91
C PHE A 6 -0.36 -0.12 29.01
N ALA A 7 -1.05 -1.25 28.79
CA ALA A 7 -2.34 -1.49 29.45
C ALA A 7 -2.18 -1.71 30.96
N ASN A 8 -0.95 -2.04 31.39
CA ASN A 8 -0.58 -2.05 32.78
C ASN A 8 0.06 -0.73 33.23
N PRO A 9 -0.53 -0.05 34.22
CA PRO A 9 0.17 0.96 34.99
C PRO A 9 1.38 0.29 35.63
N GLN A 10 2.59 0.62 35.18
CA GLN A 10 3.83 0.07 35.76
C GLN A 10 4.06 0.53 37.22
N THR A 11 3.17 1.36 37.75
CA THR A 11 3.25 1.94 39.10
C THR A 11 2.30 1.29 40.10
N LEU A 12 1.41 0.38 39.69
CA LEU A 12 0.48 -0.33 40.59
C LEU A 12 0.99 -1.74 40.89
N ASP A 13 0.93 -2.16 42.16
CA ASP A 13 1.21 -3.54 42.55
C ASP A 13 0.07 -4.45 42.11
N ILE A 14 0.24 -5.01 40.92
CA ILE A 14 -0.69 -5.94 40.28
C ILE A 14 -0.20 -7.39 40.38
N SER A 15 0.81 -7.67 41.22
CA SER A 15 1.43 -9.00 41.34
C SER A 15 0.38 -10.10 41.59
N ALA A 16 -0.64 -9.82 42.39
CA ALA A 16 -1.76 -10.74 42.64
C ALA A 16 -2.55 -11.09 41.36
N LEU A 17 -2.73 -10.12 40.45
CA LEU A 17 -3.44 -10.31 39.18
C LEU A 17 -2.60 -11.05 38.14
N LEU A 18 -1.27 -11.05 38.31
CA LEU A 18 -0.30 -11.64 37.38
C LEU A 18 0.22 -13.01 37.84
N SER A 19 -0.25 -13.52 38.99
CA SER A 19 0.14 -14.82 39.56
C SER A 19 0.00 -16.01 38.60
N SER A 20 -0.86 -15.90 37.58
CA SER A 20 -0.92 -16.79 36.44
C SER A 20 -1.26 -16.00 35.17
N PRO A 21 -0.28 -15.74 34.27
CA PRO A 21 -0.47 -14.91 33.09
C PRO A 21 -1.68 -15.31 32.24
N SER A 22 -1.92 -16.61 32.06
CA SER A 22 -2.98 -17.17 31.22
C SER A 22 -4.39 -17.04 31.81
N SER A 23 -4.50 -16.82 33.12
CA SER A 23 -5.76 -16.56 33.83
C SER A 23 -5.87 -15.12 34.31
N SER A 24 -4.91 -14.26 33.95
CA SER A 24 -4.98 -12.84 34.27
C SER A 24 -6.24 -12.22 33.64
N PRO A 25 -6.82 -11.18 34.26
CA PRO A 25 -7.98 -10.47 33.69
C PRO A 25 -7.72 -10.00 32.25
N PHE A 26 -6.48 -9.65 31.93
CA PHE A 26 -6.06 -9.23 30.59
C PHE A 26 -6.10 -10.36 29.58
N ALA A 27 -5.59 -11.54 29.94
CA ALA A 27 -5.67 -12.71 29.07
C ALA A 27 -7.14 -13.09 28.80
N VAL A 28 -7.99 -13.11 29.83
CA VAL A 28 -9.42 -13.40 29.70
C VAL A 28 -10.14 -12.38 28.80
N ALA A 29 -9.86 -11.10 28.98
CA ALA A 29 -10.41 -10.04 28.13
C ALA A 29 -9.93 -10.15 26.68
N LEU A 30 -8.64 -10.43 26.46
CA LEU A 30 -8.08 -10.66 25.13
C LEU A 30 -8.73 -11.87 24.46
N ARG A 31 -8.95 -12.98 25.19
CA ARG A 31 -9.61 -14.17 24.63
C ARG A 31 -11.06 -13.92 24.21
N SER A 32 -11.69 -12.95 24.85
CA SER A 32 -13.07 -12.55 24.54
C SER A 32 -13.14 -11.54 23.39
N SER A 33 -11.99 -11.11 22.85
CA SER A 33 -11.91 -10.08 21.81
C SER A 33 -11.90 -10.68 20.41
N SER A 34 -12.54 -10.01 19.46
CA SER A 34 -12.52 -10.39 18.04
C SER A 34 -11.27 -9.92 17.30
N CYS A 35 -10.56 -8.92 17.82
CA CYS A 35 -9.36 -8.35 17.23
C CYS A 35 -8.51 -7.65 18.29
N VAL A 36 -7.21 -7.56 18.03
CA VAL A 36 -6.23 -6.80 18.81
C VAL A 36 -5.76 -5.60 17.99
N MET A 37 -5.74 -4.43 18.61
CA MET A 37 -5.16 -3.20 18.07
C MET A 37 -3.92 -2.82 18.88
N VAL A 38 -2.79 -2.75 18.20
CA VAL A 38 -1.48 -2.35 18.73
C VAL A 38 -1.29 -0.87 18.47
N VAL A 39 -1.08 -0.06 19.51
CA VAL A 39 -0.79 1.37 19.33
C VAL A 39 0.71 1.59 19.49
N PRO A 40 1.41 2.00 18.41
CA PRO A 40 2.84 2.29 18.49
C PRO A 40 3.10 3.50 19.38
N ASN A 41 4.30 3.55 19.97
CA ASN A 41 4.80 4.70 20.70
C ASN A 41 5.91 5.39 19.89
N GLN A 42 6.13 6.68 20.17
CA GLN A 42 7.17 7.47 19.51
C GLN A 42 8.59 7.17 20.05
N HIS A 43 8.70 6.57 21.24
CA HIS A 43 10.01 6.43 21.92
C HIS A 43 10.65 5.05 21.79
N VAL A 44 9.86 3.98 21.85
CA VAL A 44 10.37 2.61 21.87
C VAL A 44 9.30 1.66 21.37
N SER A 45 9.72 0.57 20.72
CA SER A 45 8.81 -0.51 20.37
C SER A 45 8.09 -1.04 21.61
N ILE A 46 6.78 -1.23 21.52
CA ILE A 46 6.01 -1.83 22.59
C ILE A 46 6.42 -3.30 22.84
N TYR A 47 7.03 -3.96 21.84
CA TYR A 47 7.49 -5.33 21.93
C TYR A 47 8.83 -5.49 22.66
N THR A 48 9.47 -4.38 23.05
CA THR A 48 10.50 -4.43 24.10
C THR A 48 9.93 -4.83 25.46
N ARG A 49 8.60 -4.89 25.61
CA ARG A 49 7.91 -5.24 26.85
C ARG A 49 7.33 -6.62 26.76
N LEU A 50 7.69 -7.47 27.71
CA LEU A 50 7.33 -8.88 27.70
C LEU A 50 5.81 -9.12 27.76
N TRP A 51 5.07 -8.27 28.46
CA TRP A 51 3.60 -8.36 28.48
C TRP A 51 2.97 -8.13 27.09
N CYS A 52 3.48 -7.19 26.30
CA CYS A 52 3.00 -6.97 24.93
C CYS A 52 3.35 -8.15 24.01
N VAL A 53 4.50 -8.78 24.22
CA VAL A 53 4.88 -10.04 23.54
C VAL A 53 3.94 -11.17 23.92
N TYR A 54 3.59 -11.30 25.20
CA TYR A 54 2.65 -12.31 25.67
C TYR A 54 1.23 -12.10 25.14
N GLU A 55 0.75 -10.86 25.05
CA GLU A 55 -0.52 -10.55 24.40
C GLU A 55 -0.51 -10.93 22.91
N ALA A 56 0.60 -10.67 22.20
CA ALA A 56 0.76 -11.12 20.81
C ALA A 56 0.74 -12.66 20.71
N HIS A 57 1.41 -13.37 21.62
CA HIS A 57 1.37 -14.82 21.72
C HIS A 57 -0.07 -15.34 21.89
N LEU A 58 -0.82 -14.81 22.86
CA LEU A 58 -2.22 -15.21 23.09
C LEU A 58 -3.12 -14.95 21.88
N ALA A 59 -2.91 -13.82 21.19
CA ALA A 59 -3.64 -13.50 19.97
C ALA A 59 -3.31 -14.48 18.84
N VAL A 60 -2.05 -14.88 18.74
CA VAL A 60 -1.56 -15.84 17.74
C VAL A 60 -2.12 -17.23 17.97
N GLU A 61 -2.07 -17.74 19.20
CA GLU A 61 -2.62 -19.05 19.57
C GLU A 61 -4.11 -19.15 19.24
N GLN A 62 -4.86 -18.07 19.42
CA GLN A 62 -6.30 -18.02 19.19
C GLN A 62 -6.68 -17.65 17.76
N GLY A 63 -5.71 -17.41 16.89
CA GLY A 63 -5.97 -16.98 15.52
C GLY A 63 -6.60 -15.58 15.42
N ILE A 64 -6.49 -14.75 16.46
CA ILE A 64 -7.03 -13.39 16.49
C ILE A 64 -6.23 -12.50 15.52
N VAL A 65 -6.95 -11.60 14.85
CA VAL A 65 -6.36 -10.58 13.98
C VAL A 65 -5.72 -9.49 14.83
N VAL A 66 -4.44 -9.24 14.61
CA VAL A 66 -3.70 -8.13 15.22
C VAL A 66 -3.51 -7.03 14.19
N SER A 67 -3.72 -5.76 14.54
CA SER A 67 -3.56 -4.62 13.62
C SER A 67 -2.84 -3.48 14.31
N THR A 68 -1.98 -2.77 13.58
CA THR A 68 -1.35 -1.54 14.09
C THR A 68 -2.29 -0.37 13.87
N ALA A 69 -2.53 0.40 14.94
CA ALA A 69 -3.26 1.66 14.86
C ALA A 69 -2.53 2.63 13.94
N ALA A 70 -3.27 3.27 13.05
CA ALA A 70 -2.72 4.24 12.12
C ALA A 70 -2.71 5.64 12.75
N SER A 71 -1.62 6.36 12.53
CA SER A 71 -1.55 7.79 12.84
C SER A 71 -2.64 8.57 12.09
N PRO A 72 -3.27 9.60 12.70
CA PRO A 72 -4.36 10.33 12.06
C PRO A 72 -3.89 11.02 10.77
N VAL A 73 -4.49 10.62 9.64
CA VAL A 73 -4.13 11.07 8.29
C VAL A 73 -4.63 12.47 7.92
N GLY A 74 -5.42 13.12 8.78
CA GLY A 74 -6.10 14.39 8.44
C GLY A 74 -5.15 15.51 8.00
N ARG A 75 -4.00 15.66 8.67
CA ARG A 75 -3.00 16.67 8.30
C ARG A 75 -2.33 16.35 6.96
N ILE A 76 -2.15 15.07 6.66
CA ILE A 76 -1.58 14.60 5.39
C ILE A 76 -2.53 14.96 4.24
N TRP A 77 -3.82 14.64 4.39
CA TRP A 77 -4.88 14.99 3.43
C TRP A 77 -4.91 16.49 3.12
N GLN A 78 -4.93 17.32 4.17
CA GLN A 78 -4.98 18.77 4.02
C GLN A 78 -3.78 19.31 3.22
N ARG A 79 -2.57 18.81 3.49
CA ARG A 79 -1.35 19.22 2.77
C ARG A 79 -1.37 18.78 1.31
N SER A 80 -1.71 17.52 1.03
CA SER A 80 -1.80 17.02 -0.35
C SER A 80 -2.84 17.79 -1.16
N PHE A 81 -4.00 18.05 -0.57
CA PHE A 81 -5.06 18.79 -1.23
C PHE A 81 -4.68 20.25 -1.50
N LEU A 82 -4.06 20.93 -0.51
CA LEU A 82 -3.63 22.31 -0.67
C LEU A 82 -2.57 22.46 -1.78
N ILE A 83 -1.55 21.60 -1.77
CA ILE A 83 -0.50 21.60 -2.82
C ILE A 83 -1.12 21.29 -4.19
N GLY A 84 -1.99 20.28 -4.26
CA GLY A 84 -2.70 19.94 -5.48
C GLY A 84 -3.55 21.11 -6.02
N ALA A 85 -4.28 21.80 -5.15
CA ALA A 85 -5.11 22.95 -5.52
C ALA A 85 -4.27 24.12 -6.06
N VAL A 86 -3.11 24.40 -5.44
CA VAL A 86 -2.17 25.44 -5.91
C VAL A 86 -1.60 25.09 -7.28
N LEU A 87 -1.12 23.86 -7.48
CA LEU A 87 -0.58 23.40 -8.75
C LEU A 87 -1.63 23.40 -9.86
N LEU A 88 -2.85 22.99 -9.52
CA LEU A 88 -4.00 23.02 -10.43
C LEU A 88 -4.32 24.45 -10.85
N ALA A 89 -4.39 25.39 -9.90
CA ALA A 89 -4.66 26.80 -10.19
C ALA A 89 -3.59 27.41 -11.11
N PHE A 90 -2.32 27.07 -10.86
CA PHE A 90 -1.21 27.52 -11.71
C PHE A 90 -1.33 26.96 -13.14
N GLY A 91 -1.60 25.67 -13.29
CA GLY A 91 -1.85 25.06 -14.60
C GLY A 91 -3.04 25.68 -15.33
N ILE A 92 -4.14 25.97 -14.62
CA ILE A 92 -5.29 26.67 -15.21
C ILE A 92 -4.88 28.04 -15.73
N GLY A 93 -4.10 28.80 -14.94
CA GLY A 93 -3.59 30.11 -15.32
C GLY A 93 -2.78 30.07 -16.62
N GLU A 94 -1.84 29.13 -16.74
CA GLU A 94 -1.06 28.94 -17.97
C GLU A 94 -1.90 28.50 -19.16
N GLY A 95 -2.85 27.58 -18.96
CA GLY A 95 -3.72 27.08 -20.01
C GLY A 95 -4.63 28.16 -20.63
N VAL A 96 -4.93 29.24 -19.91
CA VAL A 96 -5.66 30.41 -20.46
C VAL A 96 -4.87 31.10 -21.58
N PHE A 97 -3.54 31.09 -21.51
CA PHE A 97 -2.68 31.75 -22.49
C PHE A 97 -2.31 30.86 -23.67
N LEU A 98 -2.61 29.56 -23.60
CA LEU A 98 -2.37 28.64 -24.71
C LEU A 98 -3.51 28.73 -25.73
N PRO A 99 -3.20 28.82 -27.03
CA PRO A 99 -4.23 28.83 -28.06
C PRO A 99 -4.99 27.49 -28.04
N PRO A 100 -6.33 27.51 -28.13
CA PRO A 100 -7.14 26.29 -28.16
C PRO A 100 -6.90 25.56 -29.48
N SER A 101 -5.91 24.67 -29.49
CA SER A 101 -5.70 23.72 -30.58
C SER A 101 -6.16 22.35 -30.13
N SER A 102 -6.95 21.68 -30.97
CA SER A 102 -7.34 20.28 -30.74
C SER A 102 -6.10 19.40 -30.59
N GLU A 103 -5.09 19.59 -31.46
CA GLU A 103 -3.79 18.91 -31.42
C GLU A 103 -3.10 18.98 -30.05
N GLY A 104 -3.01 20.18 -29.47
CA GLY A 104 -2.36 20.37 -28.16
C GLY A 104 -3.05 19.57 -27.05
N ARG A 105 -4.39 19.52 -27.05
CA ARG A 105 -5.15 18.74 -26.07
C ARG A 105 -4.86 17.26 -26.14
N TYR A 106 -4.80 16.68 -27.33
CA TYR A 106 -4.47 15.25 -27.48
C TYR A 106 -3.08 14.92 -26.93
N VAL A 107 -2.09 15.77 -27.21
CA VAL A 107 -0.73 15.59 -26.67
C VAL A 107 -0.76 15.67 -25.14
N LEU A 108 -1.44 16.65 -24.55
CA LEU A 108 -1.59 16.77 -23.11
C LEU A 108 -2.25 15.52 -22.49
N SER A 109 -3.30 15.00 -23.10
CA SER A 109 -3.96 13.77 -22.64
C SER A 109 -3.04 12.54 -22.71
N ILE A 110 -2.26 12.38 -23.79
CA ILE A 110 -1.26 11.30 -23.91
C ILE A 110 -0.19 11.43 -22.82
N VAL A 111 0.31 12.64 -22.59
CA VAL A 111 1.30 12.91 -21.54
C VAL A 111 0.73 12.61 -20.16
N GLN A 112 -0.51 13.02 -19.87
CA GLN A 112 -1.18 12.69 -18.59
C GLN A 112 -1.27 11.17 -18.38
N MET A 113 -1.77 10.42 -19.37
CA MET A 113 -1.85 8.95 -19.30
C MET A 113 -0.46 8.32 -19.12
N GLY A 114 0.54 8.83 -19.84
CA GLY A 114 1.94 8.42 -19.66
C GLY A 114 2.44 8.66 -18.23
N LEU A 115 2.16 9.82 -17.65
CA LEU A 115 2.53 10.12 -16.26
C LEU A 115 1.79 9.21 -15.26
N MET A 116 0.53 8.86 -15.51
CA MET A 116 -0.19 7.89 -14.70
C MET A 116 0.50 6.51 -14.75
N VAL A 117 0.84 6.00 -15.94
CA VAL A 117 1.60 4.74 -16.08
C VAL A 117 2.95 4.83 -15.38
N VAL A 118 3.71 5.91 -15.62
CA VAL A 118 5.02 6.13 -15.02
C VAL A 118 4.94 6.18 -13.49
N SER A 119 3.94 6.85 -12.92
CA SER A 119 3.71 6.90 -11.46
C SER A 119 3.43 5.52 -10.83
N ARG A 120 3.01 4.54 -11.63
CA ARG A 120 2.84 3.14 -11.22
C ARG A 120 4.12 2.32 -11.31
N LEU A 121 4.99 2.63 -12.27
CA LEU A 121 6.27 1.94 -12.44
C LEU A 121 7.27 2.35 -11.35
N TYR A 122 7.26 3.61 -10.92
CA TYR A 122 8.19 4.08 -9.90
C TYR A 122 7.84 3.61 -8.47
N PRO A 123 8.85 3.28 -7.64
CA PRO A 123 8.64 3.06 -6.21
C PRO A 123 7.92 4.25 -5.60
N ARG A 124 6.87 3.98 -4.82
CA ARG A 124 6.02 5.02 -4.26
C ARG A 124 6.78 5.99 -3.37
N SER A 125 7.70 5.47 -2.54
CA SER A 125 8.55 6.29 -1.67
C SER A 125 9.53 7.20 -2.42
N SER A 126 9.67 7.06 -3.75
CA SER A 126 10.61 7.86 -4.51
C SER A 126 10.18 9.33 -4.61
N ARG A 127 11.18 10.22 -4.55
CA ARG A 127 10.99 11.65 -4.86
C ARG A 127 10.52 11.86 -6.32
N ALA A 128 10.83 10.92 -7.21
CA ALA A 128 10.34 10.93 -8.59
C ALA A 128 8.80 10.88 -8.65
N ASN A 129 8.15 10.07 -7.80
CA ASN A 129 6.68 9.99 -7.78
C ASN A 129 6.02 11.31 -7.35
N LEU A 130 6.65 12.05 -6.43
CA LEU A 130 6.20 13.40 -6.07
C LEU A 130 6.24 14.35 -7.28
N VAL A 131 7.34 14.35 -8.04
CA VAL A 131 7.49 15.17 -9.25
C VAL A 131 6.46 14.78 -10.31
N VAL A 132 6.27 13.47 -10.53
CA VAL A 132 5.28 12.96 -11.49
C VAL A 132 3.86 13.36 -11.08
N ASN A 133 3.51 13.26 -9.80
CA ASN A 133 2.20 13.69 -9.30
C ASN A 133 1.99 15.20 -9.46
N ALA A 134 3.01 16.00 -9.11
CA ALA A 134 2.94 17.45 -9.23
C ALA A 134 2.78 17.89 -10.69
N LEU A 135 3.58 17.32 -11.60
CA LEU A 135 3.48 17.56 -13.02
C LEU A 135 2.13 17.11 -13.58
N GLY A 136 1.65 15.94 -13.14
CA GLY A 136 0.34 15.41 -13.50
C GLY A 136 -0.78 16.38 -13.15
N VAL A 137 -0.87 16.83 -11.90
CA VAL A 137 -1.88 17.81 -11.44
C VAL A 137 -1.79 19.12 -12.23
N HIS A 138 -0.58 19.61 -12.47
CA HIS A 138 -0.36 20.84 -13.23
C HIS A 138 -0.87 20.72 -14.67
N ILE A 139 -0.52 19.65 -15.38
CA ILE A 139 -0.98 19.38 -16.75
C ILE A 139 -2.51 19.22 -16.79
N CYS A 140 -3.14 18.65 -15.76
CA CYS A 140 -4.62 18.65 -15.66
C CYS A 140 -5.19 20.06 -15.69
N GLY A 141 -4.57 21.01 -14.99
CA GLY A 141 -5.02 22.41 -14.98
C GLY A 141 -4.92 23.07 -16.34
N VAL A 142 -3.81 22.84 -17.04
CA VAL A 142 -3.58 23.36 -18.39
C VAL A 142 -4.65 22.83 -19.34
N ASP A 143 -4.86 21.52 -19.36
CA ASP A 143 -5.83 20.87 -20.25
C ASP A 143 -7.28 21.24 -19.89
N TRP A 144 -7.62 21.36 -18.59
CA TRP A 144 -8.94 21.84 -18.15
C TRP A 144 -9.27 23.23 -18.70
N SER A 145 -8.31 24.15 -18.65
CA SER A 145 -8.48 25.51 -19.16
C SER A 145 -8.65 25.52 -20.68
N ALA A 146 -7.82 24.75 -21.39
CA ALA A 146 -7.91 24.59 -22.84
C ALA A 146 -9.26 23.96 -23.28
N ALA A 147 -9.85 23.09 -22.45
CA ALA A 147 -11.13 22.44 -22.73
C ALA A 147 -12.35 23.38 -22.67
N LYS A 148 -12.31 24.43 -21.85
CA LYS A 148 -13.46 25.35 -21.63
C LYS A 148 -13.94 26.06 -22.90
N PHE A 149 -13.09 26.20 -23.91
CA PHE A 149 -13.48 26.81 -25.19
C PHE A 149 -14.24 25.85 -26.13
N THR A 150 -14.30 24.56 -25.79
CA THR A 150 -15.05 23.55 -26.52
C THR A 150 -16.20 23.02 -25.67
N LEU A 151 -17.35 23.71 -25.69
CA LEU A 151 -18.61 23.33 -25.01
C LEU A 151 -19.14 21.92 -25.32
N ALA A 152 -18.49 21.19 -26.23
CA ALA A 152 -18.78 19.81 -26.61
C ALA A 152 -17.76 18.80 -26.05
N SER A 153 -17.04 19.12 -24.97
CA SER A 153 -16.11 18.17 -24.36
C SER A 153 -16.89 16.96 -23.85
N SER A 154 -16.53 15.80 -24.40
CA SER A 154 -17.10 14.51 -24.04
C SER A 154 -16.98 14.27 -22.53
N PRO A 155 -17.93 13.57 -21.87
CA PRO A 155 -17.83 13.17 -20.45
C PRO A 155 -16.58 12.31 -20.13
N TRP A 156 -15.78 11.97 -21.14
CA TRP A 156 -14.56 11.17 -21.09
C TRP A 156 -13.28 11.97 -20.91
N ASP A 157 -13.35 13.26 -20.58
CA ASP A 157 -12.18 14.12 -20.57
C ASP A 157 -11.10 13.56 -19.61
N PRO A 158 -9.92 13.12 -20.12
CA PRO A 158 -8.80 12.58 -19.33
C PRO A 158 -8.37 13.49 -18.19
N VAL A 159 -8.68 14.79 -18.31
CA VAL A 159 -8.49 15.77 -17.25
C VAL A 159 -9.23 15.39 -15.98
N ALA A 160 -10.52 15.04 -16.06
CA ALA A 160 -11.29 14.66 -14.87
C ALA A 160 -10.71 13.38 -14.22
N LEU A 161 -10.12 12.49 -15.03
CA LEU A 161 -9.42 11.27 -14.58
C LEU A 161 -8.19 11.60 -13.76
N ALA A 162 -7.34 12.43 -14.34
CA ALA A 162 -6.07 12.78 -13.76
C ALA A 162 -6.24 13.68 -12.51
N LEU A 163 -7.30 14.50 -12.44
CA LEU A 163 -7.61 15.37 -11.28
C LEU A 163 -7.93 14.60 -9.99
N LEU A 164 -8.58 13.44 -10.06
CA LEU A 164 -8.82 12.61 -8.87
C LEU A 164 -7.61 11.70 -8.59
N TYR A 165 -6.99 11.21 -9.65
CA TYR A 165 -5.90 10.26 -9.56
C TYR A 165 -4.66 10.82 -8.84
N PHE A 166 -4.11 11.95 -9.31
CA PHE A 166 -2.81 12.41 -8.83
C PHE A 166 -2.85 12.85 -7.35
N PRO A 167 -3.88 13.57 -6.86
CA PRO A 167 -4.03 13.85 -5.43
C PRO A 167 -4.19 12.57 -4.60
N ALA A 168 -4.97 11.59 -5.08
CA ALA A 168 -5.11 10.31 -4.40
C ALA A 168 -3.78 9.52 -4.37
N ASN A 169 -2.98 9.60 -5.44
CA ASN A 169 -1.68 8.92 -5.51
C ASN A 169 -0.65 9.61 -4.62
N GLU A 170 -0.71 10.93 -4.48
CA GLU A 170 0.11 11.68 -3.52
C GLU A 170 -0.29 11.37 -2.08
N PHE A 171 -1.59 11.21 -1.82
CA PHE A 171 -2.08 10.74 -0.54
C PHE A 171 -1.55 9.34 -0.21
N ASP A 172 -1.69 8.38 -1.15
CA ASP A 172 -1.15 7.02 -1.00
C ASP A 172 0.36 7.04 -0.71
N ARG A 173 1.11 7.95 -1.36
CA ARG A 173 2.54 8.12 -1.14
C ARG A 173 2.86 8.56 0.28
N LEU A 174 2.21 9.62 0.76
CA LEU A 174 2.46 10.15 2.10
C LEU A 174 2.01 9.18 3.20
N ARG A 175 0.89 8.48 2.98
CA ARG A 175 0.43 7.43 3.88
C ARG A 175 1.46 6.30 3.98
N LEU A 176 1.97 5.81 2.85
CA LEU A 176 3.02 4.78 2.85
C LEU A 176 4.27 5.26 3.61
N ALA A 177 4.68 6.53 3.44
CA ALA A 177 5.82 7.07 4.17
C ALA A 177 5.59 7.06 5.69
N GLN A 178 4.38 7.37 6.14
CA GLN A 178 4.01 7.28 7.56
C GLN A 178 3.98 5.83 8.04
N ASP A 179 3.41 4.91 7.27
CA ASP A 179 3.35 3.49 7.62
C ASP A 179 4.76 2.89 7.76
N LEU A 180 5.72 3.31 6.91
CA LEU A 180 7.12 2.92 7.02
C LEU A 180 7.79 3.46 8.30
N GLU A 181 7.56 4.74 8.62
CA GLU A 181 8.08 5.34 9.86
C GLU A 181 7.51 4.65 11.11
N ASP A 182 6.21 4.32 11.10
CA ASP A 182 5.56 3.62 12.20
C ASP A 182 6.07 2.17 12.33
N ALA A 183 6.39 1.50 11.21
CA ALA A 183 7.05 0.20 11.21
C ALA A 183 8.48 0.27 11.77
N GLU A 184 9.28 1.25 11.35
CA GLU A 184 10.63 1.48 11.87
C GLU A 184 10.62 1.73 13.39
N ARG A 185 9.65 2.50 13.89
CA ARG A 185 9.46 2.72 15.34
C ARG A 185 9.10 1.44 16.09
N LEU A 186 8.25 0.59 15.51
CA LEU A 186 7.92 -0.71 16.09
C LEU A 186 9.09 -1.70 16.02
N GLN A 187 10.02 -1.53 15.09
CA GLN A 187 11.22 -2.34 14.99
C GLN A 187 12.33 -1.84 15.94
N CYS A 188 12.36 -0.53 16.22
CA CYS A 188 13.39 0.09 17.05
C CYS A 188 13.44 -0.54 18.47
N GLY A 189 14.58 -1.18 18.77
CA GLY A 189 14.86 -1.85 20.04
C GLY A 189 14.26 -3.25 20.19
N TYR A 190 13.46 -3.72 19.23
CA TYR A 190 12.95 -5.08 19.25
C TYR A 190 14.02 -6.05 18.73
N ALA A 191 14.60 -6.85 19.63
CA ALA A 191 15.60 -7.86 19.31
C ALA A 191 15.03 -9.29 19.27
N GLY A 192 13.75 -9.46 19.63
CA GLY A 192 13.07 -10.73 19.72
C GLY A 192 12.28 -10.86 21.03
N ALA A 193 11.35 -11.82 21.05
CA ALA A 193 10.46 -12.09 22.16
C ALA A 193 11.22 -12.51 23.43
N ALA A 194 12.33 -13.24 23.29
CA ALA A 194 13.18 -13.64 24.40
C ALA A 194 13.92 -12.46 25.06
N GLU A 195 14.26 -11.43 24.27
CA GLU A 195 14.98 -10.23 24.72
C GLU A 195 14.04 -9.17 25.32
N ALA A 196 12.73 -9.41 25.30
CA ALA A 196 11.76 -8.51 25.89
C ALA A 196 11.98 -8.39 27.42
N GLN A 197 11.77 -7.17 27.91
CA GLN A 197 12.04 -6.77 29.28
C GLN A 197 10.78 -6.85 30.14
N ALA A 198 10.96 -7.18 31.41
CA ALA A 198 9.94 -7.12 32.45
C ALA A 198 10.52 -6.45 33.69
N SER A 199 9.70 -5.72 34.43
CA SER A 199 10.11 -5.06 35.69
C SER A 199 10.39 -6.06 36.82
N VAL A 200 9.78 -7.26 36.75
CA VAL A 200 9.91 -8.33 37.74
C VAL A 200 10.42 -9.59 37.04
N GLN A 201 11.55 -10.14 37.49
CA GLN A 201 12.16 -11.32 36.87
C GLN A 201 11.28 -12.58 37.00
N ALA A 202 10.56 -12.74 38.12
CA ALA A 202 9.65 -13.87 38.31
C ALA A 202 8.54 -13.89 37.25
N ASP A 203 7.97 -12.72 36.91
CA ASP A 203 7.00 -12.59 35.82
C ASP A 203 7.62 -12.96 34.47
N LYS A 204 8.89 -12.57 34.27
CA LYS A 204 9.63 -12.93 33.05
C LYS A 204 9.74 -14.43 32.90
N ASP A 205 10.21 -15.10 33.94
CA ASP A 205 10.41 -16.55 33.92
C ASP A 205 9.07 -17.27 33.73
N GLN A 206 7.99 -16.80 34.36
CA GLN A 206 6.66 -17.39 34.23
C GLN A 206 6.07 -17.21 32.82
N ILE A 207 6.13 -16.00 32.26
CA ILE A 207 5.64 -15.71 30.91
C ILE A 207 6.46 -16.49 29.88
N MET A 208 7.78 -16.47 29.97
CA MET A 208 8.65 -17.20 29.06
C MET A 208 8.45 -18.72 29.18
N GLY A 209 8.19 -19.22 30.39
CA GLY A 209 7.80 -20.61 30.61
C GLY A 209 6.48 -20.99 29.93
N GLN A 210 5.51 -20.07 29.88
CA GLN A 210 4.24 -20.29 29.16
C GLN A 210 4.38 -20.20 27.64
N ILE A 211 5.14 -19.23 27.14
CA ILE A 211 5.43 -19.15 25.69
C ILE A 211 6.25 -20.39 25.27
N GLY A 212 7.21 -20.79 26.09
CA GLY A 212 7.97 -22.03 25.95
C GLY A 212 8.65 -22.17 24.60
N HIS A 213 8.36 -23.25 23.89
CA HIS A 213 8.95 -23.54 22.58
C HIS A 213 8.35 -22.71 21.43
N THR A 214 7.29 -21.93 21.68
CA THR A 214 6.61 -21.14 20.64
C THR A 214 7.23 -19.76 20.40
N VAL A 215 8.30 -19.40 21.13
CA VAL A 215 9.00 -18.10 20.99
C VAL A 215 9.30 -17.74 19.53
N PRO A 216 9.86 -18.63 18.68
CA PRO A 216 10.13 -18.28 17.28
C PRO A 216 8.86 -17.94 16.49
N TYR A 217 7.75 -18.61 16.77
CA TYR A 217 6.48 -18.34 16.09
C TYR A 217 5.86 -17.01 16.54
N VAL A 218 6.08 -16.63 17.80
CA VAL A 218 5.70 -15.30 18.32
C VAL A 218 6.54 -14.22 17.63
N ASP A 219 7.84 -14.44 17.49
CA ASP A 219 8.74 -13.55 16.75
C ASP A 219 8.31 -13.37 15.30
N ASP A 220 8.03 -14.47 14.60
CA ASP A 220 7.55 -14.43 13.21
C ASP A 220 6.24 -13.64 13.09
N SER A 221 5.30 -13.84 14.01
CA SER A 221 4.03 -13.10 14.01
C SER A 221 4.22 -11.60 14.27
N ILE A 222 5.08 -11.23 15.22
CA ILE A 222 5.40 -9.82 15.51
C ILE A 222 6.09 -9.20 14.30
N ASN A 223 7.03 -9.91 13.67
CA ASN A 223 7.69 -9.46 12.45
C ASN A 223 6.70 -9.26 11.29
N VAL A 224 5.72 -10.15 11.11
CA VAL A 224 4.62 -9.97 10.16
C VAL A 224 3.80 -8.71 10.47
N LEU A 225 3.46 -8.48 11.74
CA LEU A 225 2.75 -7.28 12.16
C LEU A 225 3.57 -6.01 11.86
N ILE A 226 4.86 -6.00 12.19
CA ILE A 226 5.75 -4.86 11.94
C ILE A 226 5.87 -4.59 10.44
N CYS A 227 6.10 -5.62 9.63
CA CYS A 227 6.34 -5.48 8.19
C CYS A 227 5.09 -5.08 7.38
N THR A 228 3.90 -5.45 7.87
CA THR A 228 2.66 -5.25 7.11
C THR A 228 1.69 -4.30 7.79
N GLY A 229 1.89 -3.94 9.05
CA GLY A 229 0.93 -3.22 9.88
C GLY A 229 -0.28 -4.05 10.31
N MET A 230 -0.30 -5.37 10.06
CA MET A 230 -1.32 -6.31 10.55
C MET A 230 -0.79 -7.75 10.63
N SER A 231 -1.43 -8.63 11.41
CA SER A 231 -1.09 -10.05 11.50
C SER A 231 -2.39 -10.85 11.55
N THR A 232 -2.74 -11.45 10.41
CA THR A 232 -3.86 -12.39 10.26
C THR A 232 -3.31 -13.82 10.16
N PRO A 233 -4.11 -14.85 10.44
CA PRO A 233 -3.71 -16.25 10.24
C PRO A 233 -3.16 -16.51 8.82
N THR A 234 -3.79 -15.91 7.80
CA THR A 234 -3.37 -16.04 6.41
C THR A 234 -2.02 -15.36 6.14
N LEU A 235 -1.77 -14.19 6.73
CA LEU A 235 -0.47 -13.51 6.57
C LEU A 235 0.65 -14.28 7.29
N ARG A 236 0.40 -14.78 8.50
CA ARG A 236 1.36 -15.61 9.25
C ARG A 236 1.69 -16.90 8.50
N SER A 237 0.68 -17.56 7.94
CA SER A 237 0.88 -18.76 7.13
C SER A 237 1.74 -18.48 5.90
N LEU A 238 1.50 -17.37 5.18
CA LEU A 238 2.35 -17.01 4.02
C LEU A 238 3.79 -16.66 4.44
N ALA A 239 3.97 -15.93 5.53
CA ALA A 239 5.31 -15.63 6.04
C ALA A 239 6.10 -16.90 6.36
N ALA A 240 5.46 -17.90 6.96
CA ALA A 240 6.07 -19.20 7.27
C ALA A 240 6.52 -19.98 6.01
N HIS A 241 6.00 -19.64 4.83
CA HIS A 241 6.44 -20.19 3.55
C HIS A 241 7.50 -19.32 2.85
N GLY A 242 8.03 -18.30 3.53
CA GLY A 242 9.08 -17.42 3.01
C GLY A 242 8.58 -16.35 2.03
N PHE A 243 7.27 -16.10 1.96
CA PHE A 243 6.75 -14.99 1.15
C PHE A 243 7.09 -13.64 1.80
N ASP A 244 7.56 -12.69 1.00
CA ASP A 244 7.73 -11.30 1.46
C ASP A 244 6.36 -10.67 1.70
N MET A 245 6.08 -10.39 2.97
CA MET A 245 4.81 -9.85 3.41
C MET A 245 4.79 -8.32 3.39
N ARG A 246 5.94 -7.66 3.17
CA ARG A 246 6.02 -6.20 3.14
C ARG A 246 4.94 -5.65 2.21
N ARG A 247 4.18 -4.68 2.71
CA ARG A 247 3.06 -4.04 1.99
C ARG A 247 1.83 -4.92 1.74
N ALA A 248 1.64 -6.04 2.43
CA ALA A 248 0.41 -6.82 2.28
C ALA A 248 -0.88 -6.05 2.66
N ARG A 249 -0.78 -5.01 3.50
CA ARG A 249 -1.90 -4.11 3.89
C ARG A 249 -2.08 -2.92 2.95
N ASP A 250 -1.24 -2.78 1.94
CA ASP A 250 -1.08 -1.55 1.18
C ASP A 250 -2.24 -1.31 0.18
N PHE A 251 -3.34 -0.80 0.73
CA PHE A 251 -4.51 -0.39 -0.02
C PHE A 251 -4.31 0.99 -0.64
N ARG A 252 -4.39 1.06 -1.97
CA ARG A 252 -4.23 2.30 -2.76
C ARG A 252 -5.55 2.92 -3.13
N TYR A 253 -5.84 4.09 -2.59
CA TYR A 253 -7.02 4.87 -2.98
C TYR A 253 -6.92 5.37 -4.42
N SER A 254 -5.72 5.69 -4.90
CA SER A 254 -5.51 6.07 -6.30
C SER A 254 -5.87 4.97 -7.28
N LEU A 255 -5.68 3.69 -6.92
CA LEU A 255 -6.07 2.57 -7.78
C LEU A 255 -7.58 2.39 -7.81
N ALA A 256 -8.24 2.54 -6.67
CA ALA A 256 -9.69 2.47 -6.59
C ALA A 256 -10.32 3.59 -7.41
N ALA A 257 -9.86 4.83 -7.21
CA ALA A 257 -10.30 5.98 -7.99
C ALA A 257 -10.09 5.74 -9.49
N PHE A 258 -8.90 5.28 -9.88
CA PHE A 258 -8.59 5.03 -11.29
C PHE A 258 -9.48 3.95 -11.91
N ALA A 259 -9.65 2.82 -11.22
CA ALA A 259 -10.44 1.70 -11.71
C ALA A 259 -11.92 2.07 -11.85
N ILE A 260 -12.52 2.61 -10.78
CA ILE A 260 -13.93 3.05 -10.79
C ILE A 260 -14.15 4.02 -11.93
N GLN A 261 -13.23 4.95 -12.13
CA GLN A 261 -13.39 5.96 -13.16
C GLN A 261 -13.17 5.42 -14.58
N SER A 262 -12.16 4.56 -14.80
CA SER A 262 -12.01 3.87 -16.09
C SER A 262 -13.26 3.05 -16.41
N TRP A 263 -13.85 2.40 -15.40
CA TRP A 263 -15.08 1.64 -15.58
C TRP A 263 -16.28 2.51 -15.91
N VAL A 264 -16.48 3.63 -15.21
CA VAL A 264 -17.53 4.59 -15.57
C VAL A 264 -17.32 5.11 -16.99
N GLY A 265 -16.05 5.39 -17.32
CA GLY A 265 -15.51 5.63 -18.65
C GLY A 265 -16.06 4.67 -19.71
N VAL A 266 -15.63 3.43 -19.63
CA VAL A 266 -16.03 2.39 -20.60
C VAL A 266 -17.53 2.13 -20.56
N GLY A 267 -18.14 2.20 -19.38
CA GLY A 267 -19.56 1.93 -19.14
C GLY A 267 -20.50 2.84 -19.93
N LEU A 268 -20.39 4.18 -19.84
CA LEU A 268 -21.33 5.05 -20.59
C LEU A 268 -21.03 5.04 -22.11
N VAL A 269 -19.78 4.80 -22.54
CA VAL A 269 -19.46 4.58 -23.97
C VAL A 269 -20.20 3.33 -24.46
N SER A 270 -20.09 2.25 -23.68
CA SER A 270 -20.67 0.95 -24.02
C SER A 270 -22.19 0.99 -24.04
N VAL A 271 -22.84 1.83 -23.22
CA VAL A 271 -24.29 2.05 -23.29
C VAL A 271 -24.68 2.60 -24.67
N GLY A 272 -23.91 3.55 -25.21
CA GLY A 272 -24.17 4.14 -26.51
C GLY A 272 -23.95 3.19 -27.69
N ILE A 273 -23.00 2.26 -27.58
CA ILE A 273 -22.61 1.35 -28.68
C ILE A 273 -23.29 -0.03 -28.58
N HIS A 274 -23.35 -0.61 -27.39
CA HIS A 274 -23.66 -2.04 -27.20
C HIS A 274 -24.98 -2.32 -26.46
N GLY A 275 -25.72 -1.28 -26.04
CA GLY A 275 -27.03 -1.45 -25.41
C GLY A 275 -27.00 -2.38 -24.20
N LEU A 276 -27.72 -3.50 -24.24
CA LEU A 276 -27.86 -4.45 -23.12
C LEU A 276 -26.53 -5.04 -22.62
N ALA A 277 -25.50 -5.18 -23.47
CA ALA A 277 -24.22 -5.72 -23.03
C ALA A 277 -23.52 -4.80 -22.00
N SER A 278 -23.87 -3.51 -21.97
CA SER A 278 -23.38 -2.59 -20.94
C SER A 278 -23.91 -2.94 -19.53
N LEU A 279 -25.10 -3.53 -19.41
CA LEU A 279 -25.65 -3.95 -18.11
C LEU A 279 -24.81 -5.05 -17.47
N PHE A 280 -24.29 -5.97 -18.28
CA PHE A 280 -23.42 -7.05 -17.82
C PHE A 280 -22.07 -6.54 -17.30
N PHE A 281 -21.58 -5.44 -17.88
CA PHE A 281 -20.39 -4.77 -17.39
C PHE A 281 -20.64 -4.06 -16.06
N TRP A 282 -21.72 -3.27 -15.98
CA TRP A 282 -22.07 -2.56 -14.76
C TRP A 282 -22.34 -3.53 -13.60
N SER A 283 -22.97 -4.67 -13.85
CA SER A 283 -23.16 -5.70 -12.81
C SER A 283 -21.81 -6.27 -12.33
N GLY A 284 -20.87 -6.54 -13.24
CA GLY A 284 -19.51 -6.96 -12.89
C GLY A 284 -18.76 -5.91 -12.05
N ALA A 285 -18.82 -4.63 -12.45
CA ALA A 285 -18.17 -3.53 -11.74
C ALA A 285 -18.76 -3.32 -10.34
N LEU A 286 -20.10 -3.37 -10.21
CA LEU A 286 -20.78 -3.28 -8.92
C LEU A 286 -20.49 -4.49 -8.03
N ALA A 287 -20.47 -5.70 -8.60
CA ALA A 287 -20.08 -6.91 -7.87
C ALA A 287 -18.64 -6.81 -7.36
N CYS A 288 -17.72 -6.32 -8.19
CA CYS A 288 -16.33 -6.10 -7.80
C CYS A 288 -16.22 -5.09 -6.64
N LEU A 289 -16.91 -3.94 -6.74
CA LEU A 289 -16.94 -2.93 -5.68
C LEU A 289 -17.56 -3.50 -4.39
N TRP A 290 -18.66 -4.24 -4.50
CA TRP A 290 -19.30 -4.91 -3.36
C TRP A 290 -18.33 -5.87 -2.67
N LEU A 291 -17.62 -6.71 -3.44
CA LEU A 291 -16.62 -7.63 -2.90
C LEU A 291 -15.48 -6.88 -2.22
N VAL A 292 -14.98 -5.79 -2.80
CA VAL A 292 -13.96 -4.94 -2.14
C VAL A 292 -14.49 -4.33 -0.84
N ILE A 293 -15.77 -3.93 -0.78
CA ILE A 293 -16.35 -3.37 0.45
C ILE A 293 -16.51 -4.44 1.54
N GLN A 294 -16.82 -5.69 1.17
CA GLN A 294 -17.05 -6.79 2.11
C GLN A 294 -15.75 -7.49 2.55
N ALA A 295 -14.72 -7.47 1.71
CA ALA A 295 -13.45 -8.15 1.95
C ALA A 295 -12.72 -7.62 3.20
N ASP A 296 -11.88 -8.45 3.80
CA ASP A 296 -10.95 -8.01 4.85
C ASP A 296 -9.87 -7.07 4.29
N MET A 297 -9.19 -6.31 5.15
CA MET A 297 -8.24 -5.27 4.71
C MET A 297 -7.11 -5.79 3.81
N ASP A 298 -6.57 -6.98 4.08
CA ASP A 298 -5.52 -7.59 3.25
C ASP A 298 -6.08 -8.19 1.95
N GLU A 299 -7.30 -8.70 1.96
CA GLU A 299 -8.01 -9.11 0.75
C GLU A 299 -8.35 -7.92 -0.15
N ARG A 300 -8.76 -6.78 0.43
CA ARG A 300 -8.95 -5.52 -0.31
C ARG A 300 -7.67 -5.08 -0.99
N ALA A 301 -6.56 -5.08 -0.26
CA ALA A 301 -5.27 -4.70 -0.82
C ALA A 301 -4.88 -5.63 -1.98
N PHE A 302 -5.12 -6.94 -1.85
CA PHE A 302 -4.90 -7.92 -2.90
C PHE A 302 -5.77 -7.66 -4.14
N ILE A 303 -7.09 -7.54 -3.98
CA ILE A 303 -8.04 -7.29 -5.08
C ILE A 303 -7.67 -5.98 -5.80
N MET A 304 -7.40 -4.92 -5.05
CA MET A 304 -7.03 -3.63 -5.63
C MET A 304 -5.69 -3.67 -6.36
N SER A 305 -4.72 -4.44 -5.87
CA SER A 305 -3.45 -4.66 -6.55
C SER A 305 -3.66 -5.37 -7.90
N ALA A 306 -4.51 -6.41 -7.93
CA ALA A 306 -4.85 -7.13 -9.16
C ALA A 306 -5.57 -6.22 -10.17
N ILE A 307 -6.59 -5.47 -9.72
CA ILE A 307 -7.28 -4.47 -10.55
C ILE A 307 -6.29 -3.45 -11.08
N GLY A 308 -5.36 -2.98 -10.25
CA GLY A 308 -4.37 -2.00 -10.68
C GLY A 308 -3.44 -2.48 -11.78
N LYS A 309 -3.01 -3.75 -11.74
CA LYS A 309 -2.21 -4.36 -12.81
C LYS A 309 -2.99 -4.40 -14.12
N LEU A 310 -4.27 -4.78 -14.08
CA LEU A 310 -5.15 -4.79 -15.26
C LEU A 310 -5.35 -3.38 -15.83
N GLN A 311 -5.48 -2.37 -14.97
CA GLN A 311 -5.65 -0.97 -15.36
C GLN A 311 -4.40 -0.35 -16.00
N VAL A 312 -3.18 -0.78 -15.61
CA VAL A 312 -1.95 -0.35 -16.31
C VAL A 312 -1.94 -0.88 -17.74
N PHE A 313 -2.34 -2.13 -17.94
CA PHE A 313 -2.45 -2.71 -19.28
C PHE A 313 -3.47 -1.95 -20.14
N ASP A 314 -4.66 -1.66 -19.58
CA ASP A 314 -5.69 -0.83 -20.22
C ASP A 314 -5.15 0.56 -20.61
N SER A 315 -4.40 1.21 -19.72
CA SER A 315 -3.81 2.53 -19.99
C SER A 315 -2.80 2.51 -21.14
N VAL A 316 -1.93 1.50 -21.16
CA VAL A 316 -0.94 1.33 -22.24
C VAL A 316 -1.66 1.06 -23.57
N TRP A 317 -2.70 0.22 -23.55
CA TRP A 317 -3.52 -0.05 -24.73
C TRP A 317 -4.16 1.23 -25.27
N ARG A 318 -4.74 2.07 -24.40
CA ARG A 318 -5.30 3.38 -24.80
C ARG A 318 -4.26 4.28 -25.43
N ILE A 319 -3.06 4.39 -24.86
CA ILE A 319 -1.97 5.19 -25.44
C ILE A 319 -1.65 4.70 -26.87
N ILE A 320 -1.49 3.39 -27.05
CA ILE A 320 -1.24 2.78 -28.37
C ILE A 320 -2.38 3.11 -29.34
N PHE A 321 -3.62 2.97 -28.88
CA PHE A 321 -4.81 3.28 -29.67
C PHE A 321 -4.85 4.76 -30.10
N TYR A 322 -4.62 5.70 -29.18
CA TYR A 322 -4.60 7.13 -29.48
C TYR A 322 -3.50 7.50 -30.49
N VAL A 323 -2.31 6.92 -30.34
CA VAL A 323 -1.20 7.13 -31.29
C VAL A 323 -1.55 6.53 -32.66
N GLY A 324 -2.08 5.30 -32.69
CA GLY A 324 -2.46 4.62 -33.93
C GLY A 324 -3.54 5.37 -34.71
N CYS A 325 -4.55 5.92 -34.02
CA CYS A 325 -5.59 6.76 -34.62
C CYS A 325 -5.01 7.96 -35.37
N ARG A 326 -3.88 8.53 -34.90
CA ARG A 326 -3.22 9.67 -35.53
C ARG A 326 -2.35 9.30 -36.71
N CYS A 327 -1.78 8.10 -36.71
CA CYS A 327 -0.94 7.63 -37.79
C CYS A 327 -1.73 7.11 -39.00
N ALA A 328 -3.05 6.91 -38.88
CA ALA A 328 -3.89 6.39 -39.96
C ALA A 328 -4.12 7.47 -41.05
N PRO A 329 -3.72 7.21 -42.32
CA PRO A 329 -3.76 8.21 -43.38
C PRO A 329 -5.13 8.41 -44.06
N ASP A 330 -6.12 7.55 -43.81
CA ASP A 330 -7.43 7.58 -44.49
C ASP A 330 -8.61 7.59 -43.50
N VAL A 331 -9.53 8.54 -43.68
CA VAL A 331 -10.68 8.83 -42.82
C VAL A 331 -11.69 7.67 -42.79
N VAL A 332 -11.90 7.00 -43.92
CA VAL A 332 -12.90 5.91 -44.00
C VAL A 332 -12.40 4.67 -43.25
N HIS A 333 -11.13 4.33 -43.45
CA HIS A 333 -10.49 3.24 -42.70
C HIS A 333 -10.40 3.58 -41.21
N LEU A 334 -10.13 4.84 -40.86
CA LEU A 334 -10.04 5.31 -39.49
C LEU A 334 -11.33 5.07 -38.70
N ALA A 335 -12.52 5.36 -39.25
CA ALA A 335 -13.78 5.15 -38.53
C ALA A 335 -14.03 3.66 -38.21
N SER A 336 -13.81 2.77 -39.18
CA SER A 336 -13.94 1.32 -38.98
C SER A 336 -12.92 0.78 -37.98
N TRP A 337 -11.70 1.32 -38.01
CA TRP A 337 -10.60 0.93 -37.12
C TRP A 337 -10.85 1.41 -35.70
N ILE A 338 -11.31 2.65 -35.51
CA ILE A 338 -11.75 3.19 -34.22
C ILE A 338 -12.81 2.29 -33.62
N TYR A 339 -13.85 1.96 -34.39
CA TYR A 339 -14.94 1.11 -33.91
C TYR A 339 -14.43 -0.29 -33.49
N ALA A 340 -13.60 -0.92 -34.31
CA ALA A 340 -13.05 -2.24 -34.01
C ALA A 340 -12.16 -2.24 -32.75
N MET A 341 -11.29 -1.26 -32.60
CA MET A 341 -10.39 -1.13 -31.46
C MET A 341 -11.14 -0.78 -30.17
N GLN A 342 -12.16 0.08 -30.26
CA GLN A 342 -13.04 0.41 -29.14
C GLN A 342 -13.85 -0.81 -28.69
N HIS A 343 -14.36 -1.60 -29.63
CA HIS A 343 -15.01 -2.88 -29.30
C HIS A 343 -14.03 -3.85 -28.62
N LEU A 344 -12.79 -3.94 -29.11
CA LEU A 344 -11.77 -4.79 -28.49
C LEU A 344 -11.44 -4.33 -27.07
N GLU A 345 -11.29 -3.02 -26.85
CA GLU A 345 -11.07 -2.44 -25.52
C GLU A 345 -12.23 -2.79 -24.57
N CYS A 346 -13.48 -2.59 -24.98
CA CYS A 346 -14.65 -2.97 -24.18
C CYS A 346 -14.60 -4.44 -23.77
N VAL A 347 -14.28 -5.35 -24.70
CA VAL A 347 -14.16 -6.79 -24.41
C VAL A 347 -13.03 -7.06 -23.41
N LEU A 348 -11.86 -6.46 -23.58
CA LEU A 348 -10.72 -6.63 -22.67
C LEU A 348 -11.05 -6.12 -21.26
N VAL A 349 -11.69 -4.97 -21.14
CA VAL A 349 -12.10 -4.39 -19.87
C VAL A 349 -13.19 -5.23 -19.20
N TYR A 350 -14.13 -5.78 -19.97
CA TYR A 350 -15.15 -6.70 -19.44
C TYR A 350 -14.49 -7.96 -18.86
N MET A 351 -13.59 -8.57 -19.61
CA MET A 351 -12.82 -9.73 -19.16
C MET A 351 -12.00 -9.41 -17.91
N ALA A 352 -11.38 -8.23 -17.85
CA ALA A 352 -10.62 -7.78 -16.70
C ALA A 352 -11.49 -7.61 -15.44
N VAL A 353 -12.68 -7.02 -15.57
CA VAL A 353 -13.62 -6.87 -14.44
C VAL A 353 -14.09 -8.23 -13.93
N TRP A 354 -14.50 -9.13 -14.81
CA TRP A 354 -14.94 -10.46 -14.39
C TRP A 354 -13.80 -11.31 -13.84
N LEU A 355 -12.60 -11.18 -14.36
CA LEU A 355 -11.41 -11.78 -13.77
C LEU A 355 -11.17 -11.22 -12.36
N ALA A 356 -11.30 -9.91 -12.14
CA ALA A 356 -11.18 -9.32 -10.81
C ALA A 356 -12.24 -9.84 -9.83
N VAL A 357 -13.48 -10.03 -10.28
CA VAL A 357 -14.55 -10.67 -9.50
C VAL A 357 -14.18 -12.12 -9.15
N LEU A 358 -13.73 -12.91 -10.12
CA LEU A 358 -13.32 -14.30 -9.90
C LEU A 358 -12.16 -14.40 -8.90
N LEU A 359 -11.16 -13.53 -9.03
CA LEU A 359 -10.02 -13.44 -8.10
C LEU A 359 -10.46 -13.03 -6.69
N ALA A 360 -11.41 -12.09 -6.59
CA ALA A 360 -11.98 -11.69 -5.31
C ALA A 360 -12.78 -12.83 -4.66
N MET A 361 -13.56 -13.59 -5.44
CA MET A 361 -14.37 -14.72 -4.94
C MET A 361 -13.54 -15.94 -4.53
N THR A 362 -12.47 -16.24 -5.28
CA THR A 362 -11.57 -17.36 -4.92
C THR A 362 -10.77 -17.07 -3.64
N GLY A 363 -10.56 -15.79 -3.35
CA GLY A 363 -9.81 -15.33 -2.19
C GLY A 363 -8.31 -15.57 -2.36
N ARG A 364 -7.51 -14.81 -1.60
CA ARG A 364 -6.04 -14.82 -1.74
C ARG A 364 -5.45 -16.22 -1.52
N ARG A 365 -6.01 -16.99 -0.58
CA ARG A 365 -5.49 -18.31 -0.19
C ARG A 365 -5.49 -19.28 -1.37
N GLN A 366 -6.61 -19.36 -2.11
CA GLN A 366 -6.70 -20.27 -3.25
C GLN A 366 -5.87 -19.76 -4.43
N VAL A 367 -5.87 -18.44 -4.67
CA VAL A 367 -5.09 -17.85 -5.77
C VAL A 367 -3.59 -18.06 -5.58
N ALA A 368 -3.09 -17.99 -4.34
CA ALA A 368 -1.67 -18.22 -4.05
C ALA A 368 -1.21 -19.66 -4.41
N HIS A 369 -2.12 -20.63 -4.48
CA HIS A 369 -1.81 -22.00 -4.90
C HIS A 369 -1.82 -22.21 -6.42
N VAL A 370 -2.29 -21.25 -7.21
CA VAL A 370 -2.30 -21.36 -8.68
C VAL A 370 -0.88 -21.13 -9.22
N PRO A 371 -0.24 -22.10 -9.91
CA PRO A 371 1.10 -21.94 -10.45
C PRO A 371 1.18 -20.73 -11.40
N CYS A 372 2.28 -19.99 -11.34
CA CYS A 372 2.57 -18.77 -12.12
C CYS A 372 1.64 -17.58 -11.85
N VAL A 373 0.32 -17.74 -11.90
CA VAL A 373 -0.66 -16.67 -11.67
C VAL A 373 -0.67 -16.24 -10.20
N GLY A 374 -0.69 -17.21 -9.28
CA GLY A 374 -0.60 -16.98 -7.86
C GLY A 374 0.68 -16.24 -7.51
N LEU A 375 1.82 -16.67 -8.06
CA LEU A 375 3.11 -15.99 -7.89
C LEU A 375 3.09 -14.59 -8.47
N PHE A 376 2.61 -14.38 -9.71
CA PHE A 376 2.55 -13.06 -10.33
C PHE A 376 1.63 -12.09 -9.58
N LEU A 377 0.52 -12.57 -9.02
CA LEU A 377 -0.42 -11.76 -8.26
C LEU A 377 0.07 -11.52 -6.82
N ALA A 378 0.63 -12.55 -6.15
CA ALA A 378 1.13 -12.49 -4.79
C ALA A 378 2.48 -11.79 -4.67
N HIS A 379 3.37 -11.90 -5.66
CA HIS A 379 4.50 -11.01 -5.81
C HIS A 379 3.97 -9.64 -6.25
N GLY A 380 3.60 -8.84 -5.25
CA GLY A 380 3.39 -7.40 -5.37
C GLY A 380 4.70 -6.63 -5.63
N ARG A 381 5.82 -7.32 -5.88
CA ARG A 381 7.09 -6.68 -6.25
C ARG A 381 6.91 -5.91 -7.55
N GLN A 382 7.00 -4.60 -7.46
CA GLN A 382 7.78 -3.86 -8.45
C GLN A 382 9.15 -4.53 -8.44
N MET A 383 9.52 -5.23 -9.52
CA MET A 383 10.92 -5.61 -9.71
C MET A 383 11.72 -4.32 -9.58
N SER A 384 12.45 -4.15 -8.48
CA SER A 384 13.41 -3.05 -8.42
C SER A 384 14.52 -3.37 -9.43
N ALA A 385 15.18 -2.35 -9.96
CA ALA A 385 16.36 -2.57 -10.80
C ALA A 385 17.45 -3.40 -10.07
N GLU A 386 17.42 -3.41 -8.74
CA GLU A 386 18.31 -4.23 -7.89
C GLU A 386 17.98 -5.73 -7.95
N ASP A 387 16.73 -6.13 -8.22
CA ASP A 387 16.38 -7.54 -8.42
C ASP A 387 16.82 -8.06 -9.82
N TRP A 388 17.12 -7.16 -10.76
CA TRP A 388 17.71 -7.50 -12.08
C TRP A 388 19.22 -7.68 -11.99
N ALA A 389 19.88 -6.99 -11.06
CA ALA A 389 21.23 -7.36 -10.66
C ALA A 389 21.10 -8.67 -9.89
N GLY A 390 21.39 -9.79 -10.56
CA GLY A 390 21.29 -11.11 -9.94
C GLY A 390 22.08 -11.20 -8.62
N PRO A 391 21.94 -12.29 -7.85
CA PRO A 391 22.56 -12.47 -6.52
C PRO A 391 24.11 -12.36 -6.45
N GLY A 392 24.79 -12.03 -7.55
CA GLY A 392 26.24 -12.09 -7.70
C GLY A 392 27.04 -10.94 -7.09
N ASP A 393 26.44 -9.82 -6.70
CA ASP A 393 27.21 -8.62 -6.30
C ASP A 393 27.13 -8.25 -4.81
N LEU A 394 26.31 -8.94 -4.00
CA LEU A 394 26.22 -8.67 -2.55
C LEU A 394 27.22 -9.48 -1.70
N GLU A 395 27.92 -10.47 -2.27
CA GLU A 395 28.93 -11.27 -1.56
C GLU A 395 30.30 -10.59 -1.44
N LEU A 396 30.52 -9.45 -2.12
CA LEU A 396 31.82 -8.75 -2.13
C LEU A 396 31.94 -7.58 -1.14
N GLN A 397 30.92 -7.30 -0.31
CA GLN A 397 30.98 -6.24 0.70
C GLN A 397 30.96 -6.70 2.17
N GLN A 398 30.91 -8.01 2.44
CA GLN A 398 30.94 -8.54 3.81
C GLN A 398 32.27 -9.18 4.25
N THR A 399 33.30 -9.21 3.39
CA THR A 399 34.60 -9.84 3.72
C THR A 399 35.66 -8.93 4.34
N ASP A 400 35.47 -7.61 4.46
CA ASP A 400 36.51 -6.69 4.97
C ASP A 400 36.30 -6.17 6.42
N ALA A 401 35.31 -6.66 7.16
CA ALA A 401 35.03 -6.16 8.52
C ALA A 401 35.74 -6.90 9.67
N THR A 402 36.66 -7.84 9.40
CA THR A 402 37.35 -8.63 10.47
C THR A 402 38.87 -8.50 10.53
N GLY A 403 39.49 -7.65 9.70
CA GLY A 403 40.95 -7.46 9.71
C GLY A 403 41.39 -6.07 10.18
N GLY A 404 41.59 -5.86 11.49
CA GLY A 404 42.16 -4.59 11.96
C GLY A 404 42.15 -4.32 13.46
N ARG A 405 42.49 -5.31 14.29
CA ARG A 405 42.76 -5.09 15.72
C ARG A 405 44.27 -4.99 15.93
N THR A 406 44.84 -3.82 15.68
CA THR A 406 46.20 -3.43 16.07
C THR A 406 46.14 -2.36 17.14
N GLU A 407 46.51 -2.78 18.35
CA GLU A 407 47.27 -2.09 19.38
C GLU A 407 47.51 -0.57 19.18
N ALA A 408 46.95 0.23 20.09
CA ALA A 408 47.57 1.49 20.51
C ALA A 408 47.37 1.66 22.02
N LEU A 409 48.49 1.51 22.73
CA LEU A 409 48.67 1.81 24.14
C LEU A 409 48.43 3.30 24.45
N ALA A 410 47.74 3.51 25.58
CA ALA A 410 48.02 4.48 26.65
C ALA A 410 48.45 5.93 26.31
N SER A 411 47.62 6.89 26.72
CA SER A 411 48.11 8.03 27.51
C SER A 411 47.02 8.59 28.41
N ALA A 412 47.37 8.74 29.68
CA ALA A 412 46.55 9.18 30.81
C ALA A 412 46.07 10.64 30.72
N HIS A 413 44.87 10.93 31.24
CA HIS A 413 44.64 12.13 32.05
C HIS A 413 43.32 12.12 32.87
N VAL A 414 43.50 12.02 34.20
CA VAL A 414 42.86 12.75 35.33
C VAL A 414 41.32 12.79 35.47
N PRO A 415 40.76 12.38 36.65
CA PRO A 415 39.36 12.58 37.00
C PRO A 415 39.12 14.01 37.53
N ARG A 416 37.97 14.60 37.18
CA ARG A 416 37.47 15.81 37.81
C ARG A 416 36.20 15.48 38.59
N GLU A 417 36.39 15.18 39.87
CA GLU A 417 35.43 15.56 40.89
C GLU A 417 35.42 17.09 40.99
N SER A 418 34.23 17.70 40.90
CA SER A 418 33.93 18.89 41.69
C SER A 418 32.42 19.11 41.71
N ALA A 419 31.88 19.01 42.92
CA ALA A 419 30.62 19.56 43.39
C ALA A 419 30.33 20.98 42.88
N LEU A 420 29.05 21.32 42.70
CA LEU A 420 28.32 22.39 43.41
C LEU A 420 27.02 22.76 42.66
N GLY A 421 25.93 22.89 43.41
CA GLY A 421 24.68 23.51 42.96
C GLY A 421 23.46 22.93 43.64
#